data_AF-A0A653IZM3-F1
#
_entry.id   AF-A0A653IZM3-F1
#
_cell.length_a   1.000
_cell.length_b   1.000
_cell.length_c   1.000
_cell.angle_alpha   90.00
_cell.angle_beta   90.00
_cell.angle_gamma   90.00
#
_symmetry.space_group_name_H-M   'P 1'
#
loop_
_entity.id
_entity.type
_entity.pdbx_description
1 polymer ?
#
loop_
_entity_poly.entity_id
_entity_poly.type
_entity_poly.pdbx_seq_one_letter_code
_entity_poly.pdbx_strand_id
1 'polypeptide(L)' 'MLRIAEKLAHGFEYVSVGLYNVDGRIYFGEMTFTTANGNGRFNPHSGDVMVGRLWQQSEAALSISEKV' A
#
# COMPACT_ATOMS: atom_id res chain seq x y z
N MET A 1 18.70 -10.03 -6.59
CA MET A 1 17.56 -9.16 -6.24
C MET A 1 16.97 -9.52 -4.88
N LEU A 2 16.70 -10.80 -4.57
CA LEU A 2 16.18 -11.23 -3.25
C LEU A 2 16.95 -10.66 -2.05
N ARG A 3 18.28 -10.84 -1.99
CA ARG A 3 19.11 -10.25 -0.92
C ARG A 3 18.98 -8.73 -0.76
N ILE A 4 18.76 -8.00 -1.85
CA ILE A 4 18.57 -6.55 -1.82
C ILE A 4 17.19 -6.24 -1.22
N ALA A 5 16.16 -6.95 -1.68
CA ALA A 5 14.81 -6.83 -1.13
C ALA A 5 14.76 -7.19 0.35
N GLU A 6 15.38 -8.29 0.78
CA GLU A 6 15.48 -8.70 2.20
C GLU A 6 16.16 -7.63 3.05
N LYS A 7 17.27 -7.06 2.56
CA LYS A 7 18.00 -6.02 3.28
C LYS A 7 17.19 -4.72 3.41
N LEU A 8 16.48 -4.33 2.36
CA LEU A 8 15.63 -3.14 2.36
C LEU A 8 14.34 -3.35 3.18
N ALA A 9 13.81 -4.57 3.22
CA ALA A 9 12.62 -4.92 3.97
C ALA A 9 12.89 -5.13 5.47
N HIS A 10 14.15 -5.24 5.88
CA HIS A 10 14.52 -5.50 7.26
C HIS A 10 13.95 -4.44 8.22
N GLY A 11 13.16 -4.88 9.19
CA GLY A 11 12.54 -4.03 10.22
C GLY A 11 11.12 -3.57 9.91
N PHE A 12 10.56 -3.91 8.74
CA PHE A 12 9.16 -3.66 8.42
C PHE A 12 8.33 -4.95 8.52
N GLU A 13 7.13 -4.87 9.09
CA GLU A 13 6.19 -6.01 9.14
C GLU A 13 5.75 -6.43 7.73
N TYR A 14 5.55 -5.44 6.85
CA TYR A 14 5.26 -5.65 5.45
C TYR A 14 5.83 -4.50 4.62
N VAL A 15 6.56 -4.85 3.57
CA VAL A 15 6.92 -3.91 2.51
C VAL A 15 7.19 -4.66 1.22
N SER A 16 6.65 -4.14 0.11
CA SER A 16 7.04 -4.55 -1.23
C SER A 16 8.17 -3.67 -1.73
N VAL A 17 9.25 -4.26 -2.26
CA VAL A 17 10.42 -3.54 -2.77
C VAL A 17 10.47 -3.66 -4.29
N GLY A 18 10.29 -2.54 -4.98
CA GLY A 18 10.43 -2.43 -6.42
C GLY A 18 11.89 -2.36 -6.85
N LEU A 19 12.34 -3.35 -7.62
CA LEU A 19 13.69 -3.41 -8.18
C LEU A 19 13.63 -3.64 -9.70
N TYR A 20 14.39 -2.84 -10.44
CA TYR A 20 14.53 -2.97 -11.89
C TYR A 20 15.91 -3.55 -12.23
N ASN A 21 15.98 -4.35 -13.30
CA ASN A 21 17.23 -4.80 -13.89
C ASN A 21 17.38 -4.17 -15.27
N VAL A 22 18.37 -3.31 -15.45
CA VAL A 22 18.70 -2.68 -16.73
C VAL A 22 20.13 -3.06 -17.07
N ASP A 23 20.30 -3.88 -18.11
CA ASP A 23 21.60 -4.37 -18.59
C ASP A 23 22.49 -4.98 -17.49
N GLY A 24 21.89 -5.78 -16.61
CA GLY A 24 22.59 -6.45 -15.51
C GLY A 24 22.84 -5.57 -14.29
N ARG A 25 22.46 -4.28 -14.33
CA ARG A 25 22.53 -3.35 -13.21
C ARG A 25 21.18 -3.29 -12.51
N ILE A 26 21.19 -3.44 -11.20
CA ILE A 26 19.98 -3.39 -10.38
C ILE A 26 19.75 -1.97 -9.88
N TYR A 27 18.54 -1.44 -10.13
CA TYR A 27 18.11 -0.12 -9.71
C TYR A 27 16.94 -0.24 -8.73
N PHE A 28 16.97 0.61 -7.71
CA PHE A 28 15.84 0.81 -6.81
C PHE A 28 14.74 1.63 -7.50
N GLY A 29 13.48 1.21 -7.34
CA GLY A 29 12.31 1.92 -7.82
C GLY A 29 11.53 2.57 -6.69
N GLU A 30 10.77 1.77 -5.96
CA GLU A 30 9.89 2.22 -4.88
C GLU A 30 9.82 1.21 -3.74
N MET A 31 9.25 1.65 -2.61
CA MET A 31 8.81 0.77 -1.52
C MET A 31 7.36 1.07 -1.18
N THR A 32 6.53 0.03 -1.17
CA THR A 32 5.11 0.13 -0.83
C THR A 32 4.84 -0.60 0.47
N PHE A 33 4.43 0.16 1.50
CA PHE A 33 4.15 -0.35 2.85
C PHE A 33 2.70 -0.82 3.03
N THR A 34 1.87 -0.65 2.01
CA THR A 34 0.48 -1.10 1.98
C THR A 34 0.32 -2.22 0.96
N THR A 35 -0.50 -3.21 1.30
CA THR A 35 -0.84 -4.27 0.36
C THR A 35 -1.58 -3.67 -0.83
N ALA A 36 -1.25 -4.10 -2.05
CA ALA A 36 -1.88 -3.65 -3.29
C ALA A 36 -1.95 -2.11 -3.43
N ASN A 37 -0.91 -1.39 -2.99
CA ASN A 37 -0.84 0.07 -2.99
C ASN A 37 -2.04 0.75 -2.29
N GLY A 38 -2.62 0.08 -1.28
CA GLY A 38 -3.78 0.58 -0.54
C GLY A 38 -5.10 0.54 -1.31
N ASN A 39 -5.12 -0.01 -2.52
CA ASN A 39 -6.30 -0.06 -3.39
C ASN A 39 -6.81 -1.50 -3.60
N GLY A 40 -6.28 -2.46 -2.84
CA GLY A 40 -6.72 -3.85 -2.87
C GLY A 40 -8.18 -3.96 -2.43
N ARG A 41 -9.01 -4.61 -3.23
CA ARG A 41 -10.39 -4.91 -2.86
C ARG A 41 -10.43 -6.14 -1.97
N PHE A 42 -11.23 -6.08 -0.91
CA PHE A 42 -11.56 -7.28 -0.14
C PHE A 42 -12.58 -8.13 -0.90
N ASN A 43 -12.39 -9.45 -0.83
CA ASN A 43 -13.38 -10.42 -1.29
C ASN A 43 -13.68 -11.39 -0.13
N PRO A 44 -14.92 -11.45 0.39
CA PRO A 44 -16.13 -10.75 -0.08
C PRO A 44 -16.13 -9.23 0.20
N HIS A 45 -16.96 -8.48 -0.53
CA HIS A 45 -17.10 -7.02 -0.41
C HIS A 45 -17.46 -6.54 1.01
N SER A 46 -18.09 -7.39 1.83
CA SER A 46 -18.38 -7.07 3.23
C SER A 46 -17.12 -6.74 4.06
N GLY A 47 -15.96 -7.30 3.70
CA GLY A 47 -14.68 -6.95 4.33
C GLY A 47 -14.25 -5.51 4.04
N ASP A 48 -14.48 -5.05 2.81
CA ASP A 48 -14.15 -3.71 2.34
C ASP A 48 -14.94 -2.66 3.13
N VAL A 49 -16.25 -2.90 3.28
CA VAL A 49 -17.15 -2.08 4.09
C VAL A 49 -16.76 -2.09 5.56
N MET A 50 -16.40 -3.25 6.12
CA MET A 50 -16.02 -3.38 7.52
C MET A 50 -14.78 -2.53 7.84
N VAL A 51 -13.73 -2.63 7.02
CA VAL A 51 -12.51 -1.83 7.20
C VAL A 51 -12.80 -0.34 6.99
N GLY A 52 -13.59 0.01 5.97
CA GLY A 52 -14.02 1.40 5.74
C GLY A 52 -14.75 2.01 6.94
N ARG A 53 -15.56 1.23 7.67
CA ARG A 53 -16.25 1.70 8.89
C ARG A 53 -15.33 1.95 10.09
N LEU A 54 -14.15 1.32 10.12
CA LEU A 54 -13.13 1.61 11.14
C LEU A 54 -12.41 2.93 10.86
N TRP A 55 -12.50 3.44 9.62
CA TRP A 55 -11.87 4.68 9.21
C TRP A 55 -12.65 5.88 9.75
N GLN A 56 -12.24 6.38 10.92
CA GLN A 56 -12.79 7.60 11.50
C GLN A 56 -12.30 8.80 10.69
N GLN A 57 -13.12 9.30 9.77
CA GLN A 57 -12.88 10.60 9.16
C GLN A 57 -13.20 11.69 10.17
N SER A 58 -12.33 12.70 10.30
CA SER A 58 -12.69 13.92 11.03
C SER A 58 -13.86 14.60 10.31
N GLU A 59 -14.75 15.26 11.06
CA GLU A 59 -15.97 15.90 10.51
C GLU A 59 -15.69 16.86 9.33
N ALA A 60 -14.48 17.40 9.25
CA ALA A 60 -14.04 18.28 8.16
C ALA A 60 -14.04 17.62 6.77
N ALA A 61 -13.85 16.30 6.67
CA ALA A 61 -13.79 15.59 5.39
C ALA A 61 -15.17 15.25 4.81
N LEU A 62 -16.18 15.05 5.68
CA LEU A 62 -17.53 14.69 5.28
C LEU A 62 -18.30 15.86 4.63
N SER A 63 -18.00 17.10 5.01
CA SER A 63 -18.62 18.31 4.45
C SER A 63 -18.33 18.53 2.95
N ILE A 64 -17.30 17.89 2.39
CA ILE A 64 -16.89 18.09 0.99
C ILE A 64 -17.61 17.11 0.06
N SER A 65 -18.02 15.93 0.57
CA SER A 65 -18.64 14.88 -0.25
C SER A 65 -20.13 15.11 -0.53
N GLU A 66 -20.82 15.98 0.21
CA GLU A 66 -22.25 16.28 0.00
C GLU A 66 -22.50 17.40 -1.01
N LYS A 67 -21.45 18.00 -1.59
CA LYS A 67 -21.54 19.15 -2.50
C LYS A 67 -21.28 18.83 -3.98
N VAL A 68 -21.33 17.55 -4.38
CA VAL A 68 -21.25 17.12 -5.79
C VAL A 68 -22.55 16.45 -6.20
#